data_AF-A0A7H8IZZ3-F1
#
_entry.id   AF-A0A7H8IZZ3-F1
#
_cell.length_a   1.000
_cell.length_b   1.000
_cell.length_c   1.000
_cell.angle_alpha   90.00
_cell.angle_beta   90.00
_cell.angle_gamma   90.00
#
_symmetry.space_group_name_H-M   'P 1'
#
loop_
_entity.id
_entity.type
_entity.pdbx_description
1 polymer ?
#
loop_
_entity_poly.entity_id
_entity_poly.type
_entity_poly.pdbx_seq_one_letter_code
_entity_poly.pdbx_strand_id
1 'polypeptide(L)'
;MFSLKPRAADHSVYLRNSYSARCAGGGGKTGNGAPVIQWGCNNARDERWVFEETTDSNGRTGYFVRNTYPGTCMAAASHLDDGAGVIQYACNGTPDESWEQMPR
;
A
#
# COMPACT_ATOMS: atom_id res chain seq x y z
N MET A 1 -9.53 4.47 12.93
CA MET A 1 -9.87 5.51 11.92
C MET A 1 -8.62 5.98 11.23
N PHE A 2 -8.29 5.46 10.05
CA PHE A 2 -7.20 5.99 9.21
C PHE A 2 -7.73 7.15 8.35
N SER A 3 -6.91 8.18 8.12
CA SER A 3 -7.24 9.36 7.34
C SER A 3 -6.25 9.49 6.19
N LEU A 4 -6.75 9.44 4.97
CA LEU A 4 -5.99 9.69 3.75
C LEU A 4 -5.87 11.21 3.56
N LYS A 5 -4.66 11.70 3.34
CA LYS A 5 -4.42 13.10 2.95
C LYS A 5 -4.10 13.14 1.45
N PRO A 6 -4.98 13.68 0.59
CA PRO A 6 -4.70 13.86 -0.84
C PRO A 6 -3.63 14.92 -1.06
N ARG A 7 -2.69 14.66 -1.99
CA ARG A 7 -1.82 15.69 -2.55
C ARG A 7 -2.07 15.80 -4.05
N ALA A 8 -2.50 16.97 -4.52
CA ALA A 8 -2.72 17.23 -5.93
C ALA A 8 -1.39 17.33 -6.69
N ALA A 9 -1.02 16.24 -7.38
CA ALA A 9 -0.19 16.17 -8.60
C ALA A 9 -0.17 14.74 -9.20
N ASP A 10 -0.51 13.71 -8.42
CA ASP A 10 -0.42 12.30 -8.83
C ASP A 10 -1.52 11.41 -8.20
N HIS A 11 -2.59 12.01 -7.66
CA HIS A 11 -3.65 11.34 -6.88
C HIS A 11 -3.11 10.49 -5.71
N SER A 12 -1.84 10.67 -5.34
CA SER A 12 -1.23 9.92 -4.26
C SER A 12 -1.67 10.45 -2.90
N VAL A 13 -1.65 9.54 -1.93
CA VAL A 13 -1.96 9.79 -0.53
C VAL A 13 -0.86 9.21 0.35
N TYR A 14 -0.76 9.75 1.57
CA TYR A 14 0.03 9.14 2.63
C TYR A 14 -0.87 8.31 3.55
N LEU A 15 -0.42 7.10 3.88
CA LEU A 15 -1.04 6.27 4.91
C LEU A 15 -0.38 6.56 6.25
N ARG A 16 -0.99 7.46 7.03
CA ARG A 16 -0.47 7.83 8.34
C ARG A 16 -1.17 7.07 9.45
N ASN A 17 -0.40 6.41 10.29
CA ASN A 17 -0.91 5.87 11.53
C ASN A 17 -1.31 7.03 12.47
N SER A 18 -2.57 7.07 12.90
CA SER A 18 -3.11 8.18 13.70
C SER A 18 -2.56 8.23 15.13
N TYR A 19 -2.07 7.10 15.65
CA TYR A 19 -1.50 7.01 17.00
C TYR A 19 -0.01 7.35 17.01
N SER A 20 0.79 6.71 16.15
CA SER A 20 2.25 6.88 16.12
C SER A 20 2.71 8.09 15.31
N ALA A 21 1.79 8.73 14.57
CA ALA A 21 2.06 9.86 13.68
C ALA A 21 3.08 9.57 12.56
N ARG A 22 3.36 8.29 12.27
CA ARG A 22 4.28 7.81 11.23
C ARG A 22 3.56 7.41 9.95
N CYS A 23 4.27 7.41 8.83
CA CYS A 23 3.76 7.07 7.51
C CYS A 23 4.17 5.64 7.12
N ALA A 24 3.31 4.93 6.39
CA ALA A 24 3.67 3.68 5.75
C ALA A 24 4.52 3.96 4.51
N GLY A 25 5.61 3.23 4.34
CA GLY A 25 6.49 3.37 3.18
C GLY A 25 7.41 2.17 2.96
N GLY A 26 8.06 2.12 1.79
CA GLY A 26 9.00 1.06 1.40
C GLY A 26 10.34 1.08 2.16
N GLY A 27 10.58 2.11 2.97
CA GLY A 27 11.77 2.21 3.82
C GLY A 27 13.07 2.32 3.03
N GLY A 28 13.01 2.91 1.83
CA GLY A 28 14.14 3.03 0.90
C GLY A 28 14.59 1.70 0.26
N LYS A 29 13.92 0.58 0.55
CA LYS A 29 14.11 -0.68 -0.20
C LYS A 29 13.10 -0.71 -1.33
N THR A 30 13.44 -1.32 -2.47
CA THR A 30 12.60 -1.34 -3.68
C THR A 30 12.42 -2.73 -4.30
N GLY A 31 13.01 -3.77 -3.70
CA GLY A 31 12.92 -5.13 -4.20
C GLY A 31 11.63 -5.85 -3.81
N ASN A 32 11.24 -6.84 -4.61
CA ASN A 32 10.15 -7.76 -4.33
C ASN A 32 10.35 -8.44 -2.97
N GLY A 33 9.31 -8.45 -2.14
CA GLY A 33 9.36 -9.05 -0.80
C GLY A 33 9.95 -8.14 0.27
N ALA A 34 10.42 -6.94 -0.07
CA ALA A 34 10.82 -5.97 0.95
C ALA A 34 9.59 -5.50 1.76
N PRO A 35 9.75 -5.27 3.07
CA PRO A 35 8.62 -4.94 3.92
C PRO A 35 8.10 -3.52 3.65
N VAL A 36 6.78 -3.34 3.77
CA VAL A 36 6.21 -2.01 4.02
C VAL A 36 6.32 -1.75 5.51
N ILE A 37 6.99 -0.67 5.88
CA ILE A 37 7.27 -0.31 7.26
C ILE A 37 6.57 0.99 7.64
N GLN A 38 6.51 1.29 8.94
CA GLN A 38 6.23 2.64 9.41
C GLN A 38 7.53 3.40 9.66
N TRP A 39 7.61 4.65 9.19
CA TRP A 39 8.73 5.54 9.46
C TRP A 39 8.27 6.98 9.64
N GLY A 40 9.17 7.85 10.07
CA GLY A 40 8.88 9.28 10.16
C GLY A 40 8.53 9.85 8.78
N CYS A 41 7.31 10.39 8.64
CA CYS A 41 6.82 10.98 7.41
C CYS A 41 7.79 12.08 6.92
N ASN A 42 8.37 11.90 5.73
CA ASN A 42 9.42 12.78 5.21
C ASN A 42 9.14 13.26 3.77
N ASN A 43 7.95 12.98 3.23
CA ASN A 43 7.54 13.28 1.86
C ASN A 43 8.35 12.53 0.78
N ALA A 44 9.07 11.46 1.15
CA ALA A 44 9.74 10.62 0.18
C ALA A 44 8.73 9.91 -0.73
N ARG A 45 9.18 9.52 -1.92
CA ARG A 45 8.30 8.92 -2.93
C ARG A 45 7.84 7.52 -2.52
N ASP A 46 8.65 6.81 -1.74
CA ASP A 46 8.34 5.49 -1.20
C ASP A 46 7.28 5.52 -0.08
N GLU A 47 6.83 6.69 0.35
CA GLU A 47 5.70 6.88 1.29
C GLU A 47 4.39 7.27 0.59
N ARG A 48 4.40 7.43 -0.73
CA ARG A 48 3.26 7.92 -1.52
C ARG A 48 2.58 6.76 -2.22
N TRP A 49 1.29 6.61 -1.97
CA TRP A 49 0.48 5.50 -2.44
C TRP A 49 -0.67 5.99 -3.31
N VAL A 50 -0.88 5.37 -4.46
CA VAL A 50 -2.02 5.57 -5.35
C VAL A 50 -2.95 4.38 -5.17
N PHE A 51 -4.24 4.66 -5.01
CA PHE A 51 -5.29 3.64 -4.91
C PHE A 51 -5.91 3.48 -6.30
N GLU A 52 -5.60 2.37 -6.96
CA GLU A 52 -6.11 2.03 -8.29
C GLU A 52 -7.23 0.99 -8.12
N GLU A 53 -8.46 1.33 -8.51
CA GLU A 53 -9.59 0.40 -8.42
C GLU A 53 -9.33 -0.87 -9.23
N THR A 54 -9.71 -2.02 -8.67
CA THR A 54 -9.59 -3.34 -9.33
C THR A 54 -10.84 -4.18 -9.11
N THR A 55 -11.08 -5.12 -10.01
CA THR A 55 -12.15 -6.12 -9.91
C THR A 55 -11.61 -7.47 -10.34
N ASP A 56 -11.71 -8.48 -9.47
CA ASP A 56 -11.25 -9.83 -9.78
C ASP A 56 -12.22 -10.59 -10.71
N SER A 57 -11.83 -11.77 -11.18
CA SER A 57 -12.65 -12.61 -12.06
C SER A 57 -13.97 -13.07 -11.43
N ASN A 58 -14.10 -12.98 -10.11
CA ASN A 58 -15.31 -13.33 -9.36
C ASN A 58 -16.18 -12.10 -9.05
N GLY A 59 -15.83 -10.91 -9.58
CA GLY A 59 -16.56 -9.66 -9.36
C GLY A 59 -16.29 -9.00 -8.02
N ARG A 60 -15.25 -9.42 -7.27
CA ARG A 60 -14.86 -8.74 -6.02
C ARG A 60 -14.11 -7.46 -6.35
N THR A 61 -14.57 -6.36 -5.80
CA THR A 61 -13.97 -5.03 -6.01
C THR A 61 -13.01 -4.68 -4.89
N GLY A 62 -11.96 -3.92 -5.21
CA GLY A 62 -10.96 -3.49 -4.25
C GLY A 62 -10.02 -2.47 -4.86
N TYR A 63 -8.83 -2.32 -4.27
CA TYR A 63 -7.78 -1.42 -4.75
C TYR A 63 -6.44 -2.15 -4.83
N PHE A 64 -5.71 -1.93 -5.92
CA PHE A 64 -4.25 -2.04 -5.89
C PHE A 64 -3.68 -0.77 -5.26
N VAL A 65 -2.88 -0.94 -4.21
CA VAL A 65 -2.24 0.19 -3.51
C VAL A 65 -0.82 0.30 -4.01
N ARG A 66 -0.63 1.12 -5.03
CA ARG A 66 0.63 1.24 -5.77
C ARG A 66 1.50 2.37 -5.25
N ASN A 67 2.77 2.08 -5.01
CA ASN A 67 3.72 3.10 -4.61
C ASN A 67 4.15 3.97 -5.79
N THR A 68 4.27 5.29 -5.63
CA THR A 68 4.72 6.18 -6.73
C THR A 68 6.18 5.97 -7.13
N TYR A 69 7.02 5.39 -6.25
CA TYR A 69 8.36 4.95 -6.57
C TYR A 69 8.81 3.86 -5.58
N PRO A 70 9.07 2.63 -6.05
CA PRO A 70 9.51 2.30 -7.41
C PRO A 70 8.39 1.94 -8.41
N GLY A 71 7.11 2.02 -8.01
CA GLY A 71 6.00 1.53 -8.84
C GLY A 71 5.49 0.14 -8.47
N THR A 72 5.93 -0.39 -7.33
CA THR A 72 5.49 -1.67 -6.73
C THR A 72 4.15 -1.55 -6.01
N CYS A 73 3.44 -2.66 -5.90
CA CYS A 73 2.17 -2.77 -5.20
C CYS A 73 2.38 -3.24 -3.76
N MET A 74 1.53 -2.77 -2.86
CA MET A 74 1.40 -3.33 -1.51
C MET A 74 0.76 -4.71 -1.61
N ALA A 75 1.42 -5.72 -1.06
CA ALA A 75 0.96 -7.11 -1.13
C ALA A 75 1.02 -7.75 0.26
N ALA A 76 0.12 -8.69 0.53
CA ALA A 76 0.35 -9.66 1.59
C ALA A 76 1.58 -10.51 1.24
N ALA A 77 2.35 -10.94 2.24
CA ALA A 77 3.46 -11.86 2.03
C ALA A 77 2.96 -13.21 1.46
N SER A 78 3.88 -14.14 1.18
CA SER A 78 3.60 -15.39 0.48
C SER A 78 2.63 -16.38 1.17
N HIS A 79 2.02 -16.02 2.28
CA HIS A 79 0.98 -16.78 2.96
C HIS A 79 -0.19 -15.87 3.33
N LEU A 80 -1.41 -16.41 3.36
CA LEU A 80 -2.65 -15.67 3.62
C LEU A 80 -3.15 -15.83 5.06
N ASP A 81 -2.45 -16.63 5.87
CA ASP A 81 -2.79 -16.85 7.27
C ASP A 81 -2.46 -15.63 8.15
N ASP A 82 -3.08 -15.58 9.32
CA ASP A 82 -2.84 -14.56 10.33
C ASP A 82 -1.34 -14.36 10.59
N GLY A 83 -0.93 -13.09 10.64
CA GLY A 83 0.47 -12.71 10.84
C GLY A 83 1.28 -12.57 9.54
N ALA A 84 0.67 -12.76 8.36
CA ALA A 84 1.27 -12.37 7.10
C ALA A 84 1.69 -10.90 7.12
N GLY A 85 2.98 -10.64 6.89
CA GLY A 85 3.50 -9.30 6.77
C GLY A 85 2.99 -8.60 5.51
N VAL A 86 3.00 -7.27 5.52
CA VAL A 86 2.76 -6.48 4.31
C VAL A 86 4.10 -6.16 3.66
N ILE A 87 4.24 -6.52 2.40
CA ILE A 87 5.43 -6.33 1.59
C ILE A 87 5.11 -5.45 0.39
N GLN A 88 6.15 -5.06 -0.34
CA GLN A 88 6.02 -4.53 -1.68
C GLN A 88 6.45 -5.58 -2.69
N TYR A 89 5.70 -5.66 -3.78
CA TYR A 89 5.96 -6.59 -4.87
C TYR A 89 5.70 -5.94 -6.22
N ALA A 90 6.28 -6.50 -7.28
CA ALA A 90 5.98 -6.06 -8.63
C ALA A 90 4.51 -6.33 -8.93
N CYS A 91 3.74 -5.26 -9.21
CA CYS A 91 2.32 -5.35 -9.48
C CYS A 91 2.04 -6.41 -10.55
N ASN A 92 1.31 -7.45 -10.19
CA ASN A 92 1.02 -8.61 -11.04
C ASN A 92 -0.49 -8.92 -11.11
N GLY A 93 -1.30 -8.20 -10.33
CA GLY A 93 -2.75 -8.32 -10.32
C GLY A 93 -3.26 -9.57 -9.60
N THR A 94 -2.43 -10.23 -8.78
CA THR A 94 -2.85 -11.39 -8.00
C THR A 94 -3.65 -10.96 -6.76
N PRO A 95 -4.49 -11.84 -6.20
CA PRO A 95 -5.38 -11.49 -5.10
C PRO A 95 -4.68 -10.95 -3.83
N ASP A 96 -3.42 -11.31 -3.59
CA ASP A 96 -2.61 -10.83 -2.46
C ASP A 96 -2.25 -9.33 -2.56
N GLU A 97 -2.41 -8.70 -3.73
CA GLU A 97 -2.21 -7.26 -3.93
C GLU A 97 -3.51 -6.44 -3.82
N SER A 98 -4.67 -7.10 -3.71
CA SER A 98 -5.98 -6.46 -3.71
C SER A 98 -6.47 -6.16 -2.29
N TRP A 99 -6.69 -4.87 -1.98
CA TRP A 99 -7.12 -4.40 -0.67
C TRP A 99 -8.52 -3.81 -0.71
N GLU A 100 -9.37 -4.19 0.25
CA GLU A 100 -10.70 -3.58 0.43
C GLU A 100 -10.66 -2.53 1.54
N GLN A 101 -11.29 -1.38 1.29
CA GLN A 101 -11.54 -0.41 2.35
C GLN A 101 -12.80 -0.80 3.12
N MET A 102 -12.61 -1.37 4.31
CA MET A 102 -13.74 -1.66 5.18
C MET A 102 -14.38 -0.37 5.72
N PRO A 103 -15.72 -0.21 5.62
CA PRO A 103 -16.44 0.82 6.35
C PRO A 103 -16.30 0.60 7.86
N ARG A 104 -16.46 1.68 8.63
CA ARG A 104 -16.41 1.62 10.10
C ARG A 104 -17.76 1.38 10.72
#